data_AF-A0A3C0WZ03-F1
#
_entry.id   AF-A0A3C0WZ03-F1
#
_cell.length_a   1.000
_cell.length_b   1.000
_cell.length_c   1.000
_cell.angle_alpha   90.00
_cell.angle_beta   90.00
_cell.angle_gamma   90.00
#
_symmetry.space_group_name_H-M   'P 1'
#
loop_
_entity.id
_entity.type
_entity.pdbx_description
1 polymer ?
#
loop_
_entity_poly.entity_id
_entity_poly.type
_entity_poly.pdbx_seq_one_letter_code
_entity_poly.pdbx_strand_id
1 'polypeptide(L)'
;RADSAAQCIQLISKGDRPLIRTAKVYMLYGDITAEELKAIKKYVINPVEAREAALEKPQTLVLKYNIPESVATLDGFTALDNKGLADFVSKYGLAMDTDDIKFCQDYFKSEHRDPTMTEIRMIDTYWSDH
;
A
#
# COMPACT_ATOMS: atom_id res chain seq x y z
N ARG A 1 5.44 19.24 3.23
CA ARG A 1 4.95 20.52 2.64
C ARG A 1 3.51 20.80 3.02
N ALA A 2 2.53 20.02 2.52
CA ALA A 2 1.12 20.20 2.87
C ALA A 2 0.87 20.11 4.39
N ASP A 3 1.48 19.12 5.05
CA ASP A 3 1.37 18.91 6.48
C ASP A 3 1.84 20.12 7.31
N SER A 4 3.06 20.61 7.03
CA SER A 4 3.64 21.80 7.66
C SER A 4 2.79 23.05 7.46
N ALA A 5 2.29 23.29 6.25
CA ALA A 5 1.41 24.42 5.97
C ALA A 5 0.10 24.33 6.78
N ALA A 6 -0.47 23.13 6.91
CA ALA A 6 -1.69 22.93 7.69
C ALA A 6 -1.46 23.20 9.18
N GLN A 7 -0.29 22.81 9.72
CA GLN A 7 0.09 23.12 11.09
C GLN A 7 0.27 24.63 11.29
N CYS A 8 0.96 25.33 10.38
CA CYS A 8 1.12 26.77 10.45
C CYS A 8 -0.23 27.50 10.49
N ILE A 9 -1.16 27.12 9.61
CA ILE A 9 -2.49 27.75 9.58
C ILE A 9 -3.27 27.46 10.87
N GLN A 10 -3.22 26.23 11.38
CA GLN A 10 -3.86 25.86 12.64
C GLN A 10 -3.35 26.71 13.82
N LEU A 11 -2.04 26.90 13.91
CA LEU A 11 -1.42 27.70 14.97
C LEU A 11 -1.85 29.17 14.89
N ILE A 12 -1.93 29.72 13.67
CA ILE A 12 -2.32 31.13 13.44
C ILE A 12 -3.83 31.33 13.67
N SER A 13 -4.66 30.44 13.16
CA SER A 13 -6.11 30.56 13.25
C SER A 13 -6.66 30.22 14.64
N LYS A 14 -5.87 29.54 15.49
CA LYS A 14 -6.31 28.90 16.74
C LYS A 14 -7.56 28.02 16.58
N GLY A 15 -7.80 27.57 15.35
CA GLY A 15 -8.97 26.80 14.98
C GLY A 15 -8.57 25.41 14.49
N ASP A 16 -9.42 24.85 13.64
CA ASP A 16 -9.21 23.52 13.09
C ASP A 16 -8.05 23.48 12.10
N ARG A 17 -7.43 22.30 12.01
CA ARG A 17 -6.38 22.03 11.04
C ARG A 17 -6.99 21.89 9.64
N PRO A 18 -6.71 22.80 8.69
CA PRO A 18 -7.30 22.73 7.37
C PRO A 18 -6.71 21.57 6.56
N LEU A 19 -7.52 21.03 5.65
CA LEU A 19 -7.04 20.05 4.69
C LEU A 19 -6.22 20.76 3.60
N ILE A 20 -4.91 20.47 3.53
CA ILE A 20 -4.03 21.00 2.50
C ILE A 20 -3.54 19.86 1.60
N ARG A 21 -3.47 20.14 0.30
CA ARG A 21 -2.84 19.30 -0.72
C ARG A 21 -1.93 20.19 -1.58
N THR A 22 -0.85 19.60 -2.09
CA THR A 22 0.12 20.30 -2.92
C THR A 22 0.37 19.50 -4.18
N ALA A 23 0.51 20.18 -5.32
CA ALA A 23 0.98 19.61 -6.58
C ALA A 23 2.25 20.34 -7.03
N LYS A 24 3.06 19.68 -7.85
CA LYS A 24 4.17 20.30 -8.59
C LYS A 24 3.77 20.33 -10.06
N VAL A 25 3.89 21.51 -10.69
CA VAL A 25 3.63 21.68 -12.11
C VAL A 25 4.96 21.78 -12.84
N TYR A 26 5.15 20.95 -13.86
CA TYR A 26 6.31 20.98 -14.73
C TYR A 26 5.92 21.67 -16.03
N MET A 27 6.63 22.72 -16.40
CA MET A 27 6.49 23.37 -17.70
C MET A 27 7.57 22.82 -18.63
N LEU A 28 7.15 22.16 -19.70
CA LEU A 28 8.04 21.58 -20.70
C LEU A 28 7.94 22.41 -21.98
N TYR A 29 9.08 22.73 -22.58
CA TYR A 29 9.18 23.58 -23.77
C TYR A 29 9.92 22.85 -24.89
N GLY A 30 9.51 23.09 -26.14
CA GLY A 30 10.08 22.46 -27.33
C GLY A 30 9.14 21.43 -27.97
N ASP A 31 9.61 20.82 -29.06
CA ASP A 31 8.90 19.74 -29.76
C ASP A 31 9.11 18.43 -29.00
N ILE A 32 8.18 18.14 -28.08
CA ILE A 32 8.24 16.94 -27.24
C ILE A 32 7.28 15.90 -27.79
N THR A 33 7.81 14.73 -28.10
CA THR A 33 7.00 13.60 -28.56
C THR A 33 6.18 13.00 -27.41
N ALA A 34 5.13 12.24 -27.77
CA ALA A 34 4.30 11.57 -26.76
C ALA A 34 5.12 10.54 -25.94
N GLU A 35 6.10 9.90 -26.57
CA GLU A 35 7.01 8.93 -25.97
C GLU A 35 7.93 9.59 -24.94
N GLU A 36 8.52 10.74 -25.28
CA GLU A 36 9.35 11.53 -24.37
C GLU A 36 8.54 12.06 -23.19
N LEU A 37 7.33 12.57 -23.45
CA LEU A 37 6.43 13.01 -22.39
C LEU A 37 6.13 11.88 -21.40
N LYS A 38 5.90 10.66 -21.90
CA LYS A 38 5.66 9.47 -21.06
C LYS A 38 6.90 9.11 -20.25
N ALA A 39 8.09 9.17 -20.85
CA ALA A 39 9.35 8.92 -20.16
C ALA A 39 9.60 9.95 -19.04
N ILE A 40 9.38 11.25 -19.33
CA ILE A 40 9.49 12.34 -18.35
C ILE A 40 8.50 12.12 -17.19
N LYS A 41 7.23 11.82 -17.49
CA LYS A 41 6.22 11.52 -16.45
C LYS A 41 6.64 10.36 -15.56
N LYS A 42 7.11 9.25 -16.14
CA LYS A 42 7.58 8.08 -15.38
C LYS A 42 8.78 8.43 -14.49
N TYR A 43 9.65 9.33 -14.95
CA TYR A 43 10.82 9.77 -14.19
C TYR A 43 10.46 10.69 -13.02
N VAL A 44 9.57 11.67 -13.24
CA VAL A 44 9.24 12.69 -12.22
C VAL A 44 8.11 12.27 -11.26
N ILE A 45 7.28 11.30 -11.65
CA ILE A 45 6.18 10.79 -10.83
C ILE A 45 6.59 9.42 -10.28
N ASN A 46 7.15 9.42 -9.07
CA ASN A 46 7.37 8.18 -8.32
C ASN A 46 6.01 7.65 -7.81
N PRO A 47 5.52 6.48 -8.26
CA PRO A 47 4.20 5.97 -7.88
C PRO A 47 4.06 5.65 -6.39
N VAL A 48 5.16 5.51 -5.65
CA VAL A 48 5.15 5.32 -4.19
C VAL A 48 4.83 6.63 -3.45
N GLU A 49 5.29 7.77 -3.99
CA GLU A 49 5.25 9.06 -3.29
C GLU A 49 4.25 10.05 -3.90
N ALA A 50 3.97 9.91 -5.19
CA ALA A 50 3.23 10.87 -5.98
C ALA A 50 2.35 10.18 -7.03
N ARG A 51 1.37 10.91 -7.50
CA ARG A 51 0.51 10.51 -8.62
C ARG A 51 0.32 11.69 -9.54
N GLU A 52 -0.06 11.40 -10.78
CA GLU A 52 -0.46 12.44 -11.72
C GLU A 52 -1.65 13.21 -11.16
N ALA A 53 -1.55 14.54 -11.19
CA ALA A 53 -2.60 15.43 -10.74
C ALA A 53 -3.40 15.91 -11.96
N ALA A 54 -4.72 16.05 -11.77
CA ALA A 54 -5.56 16.75 -12.72
C ALA A 54 -5.12 18.23 -12.83
N LEU A 55 -5.22 18.80 -14.03
CA LEU A 55 -4.95 20.22 -14.24
C LEU A 55 -6.12 21.09 -13.77
N GLU A 56 -7.32 20.52 -13.75
CA GLU A 56 -8.54 21.20 -13.30
C GLU A 56 -8.53 21.40 -11.78
N LYS A 57 -9.14 22.52 -11.34
CA LYS A 57 -9.34 22.78 -9.93
C LYS A 57 -10.33 21.77 -9.34
N PRO A 58 -9.95 20.99 -8.31
CA PRO A 58 -10.86 20.03 -7.71
C PRO A 58 -11.97 20.73 -6.93
N GLN A 59 -13.18 20.17 -6.93
CA GLN A 59 -14.29 20.66 -6.11
C GLN A 59 -14.05 20.43 -4.61
N THR A 60 -13.32 19.38 -4.25
CA THR A 60 -12.96 19.05 -2.88
C THR A 60 -11.56 18.47 -2.78
N LEU A 61 -10.88 18.73 -1.67
CA LEU A 61 -9.58 18.11 -1.34
C LEU A 61 -9.74 16.80 -0.55
N VAL A 62 -10.97 16.47 -0.13
CA VAL A 62 -11.27 15.25 0.62
C VAL A 62 -11.15 14.05 -0.31
N LEU A 63 -10.30 13.10 0.08
CA LEU A 63 -10.17 11.83 -0.60
C LEU A 63 -11.09 10.82 0.08
N LYS A 64 -12.05 10.28 -0.67
CA LYS A 64 -12.82 9.12 -0.23
C LYS A 64 -11.95 7.90 -0.44
N TYR A 65 -11.40 7.39 0.64
CA TYR A 65 -10.83 6.06 0.65
C TYR A 65 -11.93 5.09 1.06
N ASN A 66 -12.10 4.01 0.31
CA ASN A 66 -12.82 2.86 0.83
C ASN A 66 -11.91 2.27 1.89
N ILE A 67 -12.26 2.44 3.16
CA ILE A 67 -11.62 1.69 4.24
C ILE A 67 -12.04 0.23 4.00
N PRO A 68 -11.11 -0.71 3.77
CA PRO A 68 -11.48 -2.12 3.72
C PRO A 68 -12.06 -2.50 5.08
N GLU A 69 -13.35 -2.83 5.14
CA GLU A 69 -14.05 -3.08 6.41
C GLU A 69 -13.59 -4.37 7.10
N SER A 70 -12.99 -5.30 6.36
CA SER A 70 -12.54 -6.59 6.89
C SER A 70 -11.27 -7.07 6.22
N VAL A 71 -10.32 -7.53 7.03
CA VAL A 71 -9.19 -8.33 6.54
C VAL A 71 -9.73 -9.70 6.16
N ALA A 72 -9.38 -10.18 4.97
CA ALA A 72 -9.80 -11.51 4.53
C ALA A 72 -9.16 -12.61 5.40
N THR A 73 -9.98 -13.55 5.87
CA THR A 73 -9.53 -14.84 6.42
C THR A 73 -9.06 -15.73 5.29
N LEU A 74 -8.03 -16.52 5.55
CA LEU A 74 -7.46 -17.48 4.60
C LEU A 74 -8.16 -18.83 4.78
N ASP A 75 -9.43 -18.88 4.42
CA ASP A 75 -10.28 -20.06 4.64
C ASP A 75 -9.67 -21.32 4.00
N GLY A 76 -9.57 -22.38 4.80
CA GLY A 76 -8.99 -23.66 4.40
C GLY A 76 -7.46 -23.73 4.51
N PHE A 77 -6.77 -22.70 5.02
CA PHE A 77 -5.32 -22.69 5.20
C PHE A 77 -4.83 -23.87 6.05
N THR A 78 -5.49 -24.12 7.18
CA THR A 78 -5.15 -25.23 8.08
C THR A 78 -5.36 -26.62 7.47
N ALA A 79 -6.11 -26.72 6.38
CA ALA A 79 -6.41 -27.96 5.66
C ALA A 79 -5.52 -28.19 4.41
N LEU A 80 -4.64 -27.24 4.06
CA LEU A 80 -3.73 -27.39 2.92
C LEU A 80 -2.73 -28.53 3.13
N ASP A 81 -2.43 -29.25 2.06
CA ASP A 81 -1.32 -30.19 2.02
C ASP A 81 0.01 -29.48 1.71
N ASN A 82 1.14 -30.21 1.75
CA ASN A 82 2.46 -29.60 1.50
C ASN A 82 2.53 -28.89 0.14
N LYS A 83 1.84 -29.41 -0.88
CA LYS A 83 1.79 -28.78 -2.20
C LYS A 83 0.97 -27.49 -2.14
N GLY A 84 -0.19 -27.52 -1.51
CA GLY A 84 -1.04 -26.36 -1.27
C GLY A 84 -0.32 -25.26 -0.48
N LEU A 85 0.52 -25.62 0.48
CA LEU A 85 1.36 -24.67 1.22
C LEU A 85 2.44 -24.03 0.34
N ALA A 86 3.12 -24.81 -0.51
CA ALA A 86 4.10 -24.27 -1.45
C ALA A 86 3.44 -23.33 -2.48
N ASP A 87 2.27 -23.72 -3.01
CA ASP A 87 1.47 -22.88 -3.90
C ASP A 87 0.99 -21.60 -3.19
N PHE A 88 0.69 -21.69 -1.89
CA PHE A 88 0.29 -20.55 -1.07
C PHE A 88 1.42 -19.52 -0.91
N VAL A 89 2.63 -19.97 -0.58
CA VAL A 89 3.83 -19.12 -0.49
C VAL A 89 4.08 -18.41 -1.82
N SER A 90 4.02 -19.15 -2.94
CA SER A 90 4.22 -18.58 -4.27
C SER A 90 3.13 -17.58 -4.66
N LYS A 91 1.85 -17.93 -4.43
CA LYS A 91 0.68 -17.09 -4.76
C LYS A 91 0.73 -15.74 -4.07
N TYR A 92 1.16 -15.71 -2.81
CA TYR A 92 1.23 -14.47 -2.03
C TYR A 92 2.61 -13.82 -2.03
N GLY A 93 3.60 -14.42 -2.70
CA GLY A 93 4.96 -13.91 -2.76
C GLY A 93 5.54 -13.70 -1.36
N LEU A 94 5.35 -14.69 -0.49
CA LEU A 94 5.90 -14.65 0.87
C LEU A 94 7.41 -14.91 0.81
N ALA A 95 8.14 -14.30 1.74
CA ALA A 95 9.59 -14.51 1.89
C ALA A 95 9.91 -15.82 2.60
N MET A 96 8.99 -16.30 3.46
CA MET A 96 9.11 -17.57 4.18
C MET A 96 9.13 -18.79 3.25
N ASP A 97 9.81 -19.85 3.65
CA ASP A 97 9.86 -21.09 2.88
C ASP A 97 8.69 -22.05 3.20
N THR A 98 8.75 -23.27 2.66
CA THR A 98 7.67 -24.27 2.85
C THR A 98 7.65 -24.86 4.27
N ASP A 99 8.79 -24.92 4.95
CA ASP A 99 8.86 -25.43 6.32
C ASP A 99 8.38 -24.37 7.31
N ASP A 100 8.71 -23.10 7.04
CA ASP A 100 8.21 -21.95 7.77
C ASP A 100 6.68 -21.85 7.72
N ILE A 101 6.08 -21.81 6.51
CA ILE A 101 4.62 -21.69 6.39
C ILE A 101 3.90 -22.90 7.02
N LYS A 102 4.55 -24.08 7.04
CA LYS A 102 4.03 -25.26 7.71
C LYS A 102 4.04 -25.12 9.22
N PHE A 103 5.08 -24.53 9.80
CA PHE A 103 5.10 -24.17 11.22
C PHE A 103 3.96 -23.20 11.56
N CYS A 104 3.73 -22.20 10.71
CA CYS A 104 2.56 -21.31 10.85
C CYS A 104 1.24 -22.10 10.79
N GLN A 105 1.12 -23.03 9.83
CA GLN A 105 -0.05 -23.89 9.70
C GLN A 105 -0.31 -24.70 10.97
N ASP A 106 0.73 -25.27 11.58
CA ASP A 106 0.60 -26.07 12.79
C ASP A 106 0.20 -25.22 14.00
N TYR A 107 0.69 -23.98 14.10
CA TYR A 107 0.22 -23.01 15.10
C TYR A 107 -1.29 -22.73 14.93
N PHE A 108 -1.74 -22.38 13.72
CA PHE A 108 -3.15 -22.06 13.48
C PHE A 108 -4.08 -23.28 13.61
N LYS A 109 -3.59 -24.49 13.33
CA LYS A 109 -4.30 -25.74 13.68
C LYS A 109 -4.49 -25.87 15.19
N SER A 110 -3.49 -25.52 16.00
CA SER A 110 -3.58 -25.58 17.47
C SER A 110 -4.55 -24.52 18.04
N GLU A 111 -4.68 -23.39 17.35
CA GLU A 111 -5.65 -22.33 17.66
C GLU A 111 -7.07 -22.63 17.12
N HIS A 112 -7.25 -23.76 16.44
CA HIS A 112 -8.52 -24.21 15.85
C HIS A 112 -9.18 -23.16 14.92
N ARG A 113 -8.37 -22.40 14.18
CA ARG A 113 -8.86 -21.38 13.23
C ARG A 113 -7.90 -21.16 12.08
N ASP A 114 -8.43 -20.65 10.97
CA ASP A 114 -7.59 -20.13 9.90
C ASP A 114 -7.07 -18.71 10.23
N PRO A 115 -5.87 -18.35 9.75
CA PRO A 115 -5.32 -17.02 9.91
C PRO A 115 -5.99 -16.00 8.99
N THR A 116 -5.91 -14.73 9.40
CA THR A 116 -6.16 -13.61 8.50
C THR A 116 -4.95 -13.33 7.62
N MET A 117 -5.17 -12.68 6.47
CA MET A 117 -4.09 -12.23 5.59
C MET A 117 -3.08 -11.35 6.33
N THR A 118 -3.54 -10.49 7.24
CA THR A 118 -2.67 -9.61 8.03
C THR A 118 -1.75 -10.40 8.97
N GLU A 119 -2.25 -11.46 9.62
CA GLU A 119 -1.44 -12.30 10.50
C GLU A 119 -0.30 -12.99 9.74
N ILE A 120 -0.59 -13.60 8.58
CA ILE A 120 0.44 -14.23 7.74
C ILE A 120 1.47 -13.21 7.25
N ARG A 121 1.03 -12.04 6.77
CA ARG A 121 1.94 -10.97 6.33
C ARG A 121 2.81 -10.43 7.46
N MET A 122 2.25 -10.35 8.67
CA MET A 122 3.02 -9.93 9.84
C MET A 122 4.13 -10.93 10.13
N ILE A 123 3.82 -12.23 10.21
CA ILE A 123 4.82 -13.28 10.45
C ILE A 123 5.88 -13.30 9.35
N ASP A 124 5.48 -13.20 8.08
CA ASP A 124 6.36 -13.13 6.91
C ASP A 124 7.40 -12.01 7.01
N THR A 125 6.98 -10.85 7.52
CA THR A 125 7.88 -9.69 7.69
C THR A 125 8.97 -9.94 8.74
N TYR A 126 8.70 -10.76 9.76
CA TYR A 126 9.68 -11.10 10.81
C TYR A 126 10.58 -12.30 10.45
N TRP A 127 10.20 -13.06 9.43
CA TRP A 127 10.93 -14.22 8.95
C TRP A 127 11.66 -14.00 7.63
N SER A 128 11.31 -12.95 6.88
CA SER A 128 12.19 -12.45 5.83
C SER A 128 13.50 -12.00 6.47
N ASP A 129 14.62 -12.66 6.16
CA ASP A 129 15.96 -12.24 6.57
C ASP A 129 16.17 -10.75 6.21
N HIS A 130 16.02 -9.88 7.21
CA HIS A 130 16.15 -8.44 7.11
C HIS A 130 16.86 -7.84 8.31
#